data_AF-S2XK61-F1
#
_entry.id   AF-S2XK61-F1
#
_cell.length_a   1.000
_cell.length_b   1.000
_cell.length_c   1.000
_cell.angle_alpha   90.00
_cell.angle_beta   90.00
_cell.angle_gamma   90.00
#
_symmetry.space_group_name_H-M   'P 1'
#
loop_
_entity.id
_entity.type
_entity.pdbx_description
1 polymer ?
#
loop_
_entity_poly.entity_id
_entity_poly.type
_entity_poly.pdbx_seq_one_letter_code
_entity_poly.pdbx_strand_id
1 'polypeptide(L)'
;VTVGDNSKTVNVTVTAVPVPDVKTLSVNKASVQFMYGQSETLVVTETTTKADNTSTQANVTATATYSGHNTKIINVNKGVITATGVGQTEINVTVGKNTVKVLVSVTSPPQPPVTPTNPGHVTVDGNAVSNQANDPAVTEIKVAVPALTDTQPEVSAKVPTGSLQTIAQSSKPLVIASGNTEVVVPNEVLKNIAAGNPESMTVSVKMAKSTDVNGAVSATFEFTITTVKNGNTTKVTTFSTPVEVTVPVAAAIKDPRKVAAYYVNETTNGLDYVGGTYGNGQFVFKTNHFSKFVVVENNKTFSDIQKYWAQDQIEVLASRAITSGKTDTTFNPEGKVTRAEFAVLIARSLNLPMEEYKGTFKDVTTSKEWAYAGIEAAHRAGIVNGKTTDSFDPDALITREEIATMIVRAVKYKDANLLKDVDTSKTFADEKAVGDFAKVSIKQAVGLGIVTGRAGNKLDPKANASRAEAAVMLYRALDKMNEF
;
A
#
# COMPACT_ATOMS: atom_id res chain seq x y z
N VAL A 1 69.05 -15.79 -56.05
CA VAL A 1 68.65 -16.31 -57.36
C VAL A 1 69.91 -16.53 -58.18
N THR A 2 70.04 -17.70 -58.81
CA THR A 2 71.28 -18.18 -59.44
C THR A 2 70.97 -18.73 -60.83
N VAL A 3 71.81 -18.41 -61.82
CA VAL A 3 71.78 -18.99 -63.17
C VAL A 3 73.22 -19.22 -63.64
N GLY A 4 73.61 -20.48 -63.85
CA GLY A 4 75.01 -20.86 -64.02
C GLY A 4 75.83 -20.48 -62.80
N ASP A 5 77.03 -19.93 -63.03
CA ASP A 5 77.96 -19.51 -61.96
C ASP A 5 77.63 -18.12 -61.36
N ASN A 6 76.60 -17.43 -61.87
CA ASN A 6 76.22 -16.10 -61.40
C ASN A 6 75.14 -16.18 -60.31
N SER A 7 75.45 -15.63 -59.13
CA SER A 7 74.52 -15.53 -58.00
C SER A 7 74.20 -14.08 -57.64
N LYS A 8 72.91 -13.79 -57.42
CA LYS A 8 72.44 -12.51 -56.85
C LYS A 8 71.54 -12.78 -55.65
N THR A 9 71.85 -12.17 -54.50
CA THR A 9 71.00 -12.23 -53.31
C THR A 9 69.82 -11.27 -53.47
N VAL A 10 68.60 -11.78 -53.31
CA VAL A 10 67.37 -10.97 -53.25
C VAL A 10 66.97 -10.93 -51.78
N ASN A 11 67.00 -9.74 -51.18
CA ASN A 11 66.52 -9.55 -49.82
C ASN A 11 64.99 -9.54 -49.85
N VAL A 12 64.37 -10.57 -49.26
CA VAL A 12 62.92 -10.64 -49.06
C VAL A 12 62.62 -10.15 -47.65
N THR A 13 61.93 -9.03 -47.53
CA THR A 13 61.40 -8.57 -46.24
C THR A 13 60.02 -9.16 -46.04
N VAL A 14 59.88 -10.10 -45.09
CA VAL A 14 58.59 -10.60 -44.66
C VAL A 14 58.08 -9.71 -43.53
N THR A 15 57.05 -8.92 -43.80
CA THR A 15 56.36 -8.15 -42.76
C THR A 15 55.21 -8.99 -42.22
N ALA A 16 55.22 -9.28 -40.91
CA ALA A 16 54.10 -9.96 -40.26
C ALA A 16 52.85 -9.06 -40.33
N VAL A 17 51.76 -9.57 -40.90
CA VAL A 17 50.45 -8.92 -40.82
C VAL A 17 49.90 -9.19 -39.40
N PRO A 18 49.58 -8.17 -38.60
CA PRO A 18 49.00 -8.40 -37.28
C PRO A 18 47.66 -9.13 -37.42
N VAL A 19 47.53 -10.30 -36.79
CA VAL A 19 46.23 -10.95 -36.64
C VAL A 19 45.46 -10.17 -35.57
N PRO A 20 44.26 -9.64 -35.86
CA PRO A 20 43.50 -8.86 -34.89
C PRO A 20 43.01 -9.76 -33.75
N ASP A 21 42.97 -9.21 -32.54
CA ASP A 21 42.41 -9.89 -31.37
C ASP A 21 40.92 -10.25 -31.60
N VAL A 22 40.55 -11.46 -31.20
CA VAL A 22 39.17 -11.94 -31.28
C VAL A 22 38.50 -11.75 -29.93
N LYS A 23 37.37 -11.04 -29.91
CA LYS A 23 36.55 -10.83 -28.71
C LYS A 23 35.31 -11.72 -28.76
N THR A 24 35.08 -12.50 -27.71
CA THR A 24 33.86 -13.30 -27.52
C THR A 24 33.18 -12.90 -26.21
N LEU A 25 31.87 -13.14 -26.13
CA LEU A 25 31.03 -12.77 -24.99
C LEU A 25 30.35 -14.02 -24.44
N SER A 26 30.31 -14.15 -23.12
CA SER A 26 29.57 -15.19 -22.41
C SER A 26 28.83 -14.64 -21.21
N VAL A 27 27.84 -15.40 -20.75
CA VAL A 27 27.06 -15.13 -19.55
C VAL A 27 27.10 -16.35 -18.65
N ASN A 28 27.08 -16.16 -17.33
CA ASN A 28 27.09 -17.26 -16.36
C ASN A 28 25.81 -18.13 -16.41
N LYS A 29 24.68 -17.57 -16.88
CA LYS A 29 23.39 -18.24 -16.98
C LYS A 29 22.78 -18.00 -18.37
N ALA A 30 22.65 -19.05 -19.19
CA ALA A 30 21.96 -18.97 -20.49
C ALA A 30 20.42 -18.86 -20.33
N SER A 31 19.90 -19.31 -19.19
CA SER A 31 18.51 -19.13 -18.78
C SER A 31 18.41 -18.83 -17.28
N VAL A 32 17.46 -17.98 -16.90
CA VAL A 32 17.16 -17.63 -15.52
C VAL A 32 15.68 -17.93 -15.26
N GLN A 33 15.40 -18.69 -14.20
CA GLN A 33 14.04 -18.96 -13.75
C GLN A 33 13.90 -18.57 -12.29
N PHE A 34 12.88 -17.76 -11.98
CA PHE A 34 12.61 -17.28 -10.63
C PHE A 34 11.16 -16.82 -10.49
N MET A 35 10.73 -16.55 -9.27
CA MET A 35 9.36 -16.18 -8.96
C MET A 35 9.13 -14.67 -9.07
N TYR A 36 7.87 -14.27 -9.30
CA TYR A 36 7.47 -12.87 -9.25
C TYR A 36 7.92 -12.18 -7.95
N GLY A 37 8.44 -10.95 -8.04
CA GLY A 37 8.99 -10.19 -6.91
C GLY A 37 10.44 -10.52 -6.52
N GLN A 38 11.02 -11.60 -7.05
CA GLN A 38 12.43 -11.94 -6.82
C GLN A 38 13.36 -11.18 -7.78
N SER A 39 14.66 -11.18 -7.46
CA SER A 39 15.70 -10.65 -8.34
C SER A 39 16.84 -11.65 -8.48
N GLU A 40 17.51 -11.62 -9.63
CA GLU A 40 18.62 -12.48 -9.98
C GLU A 40 19.73 -11.69 -10.66
N THR A 41 20.98 -12.13 -10.52
CA THR A 41 22.13 -11.42 -11.09
C THR A 41 22.79 -12.23 -12.20
N LEU A 42 22.92 -11.60 -13.37
CA LEU A 42 23.77 -12.08 -14.45
C LEU A 42 25.19 -11.59 -14.28
N VAL A 43 26.16 -12.44 -14.60
CA VAL A 43 27.56 -12.07 -14.73
C VAL A 43 27.94 -12.23 -16.20
N VAL A 44 28.43 -11.15 -16.80
CA VAL A 44 28.83 -11.07 -18.20
C VAL A 44 30.35 -11.02 -18.29
N THR A 45 30.92 -11.91 -19.10
CA THR A 45 32.37 -12.04 -19.27
C THR A 45 32.74 -11.86 -20.74
N GLU A 46 33.63 -10.90 -21.02
CA GLU A 46 34.26 -10.73 -22.32
C GLU A 46 35.62 -11.45 -22.32
N THR A 47 35.86 -12.31 -23.31
CA THR A 47 37.15 -12.98 -23.51
C THR A 47 37.82 -12.39 -24.73
N THR A 48 39.05 -11.89 -24.57
CA THR A 48 39.90 -11.42 -25.68
C THR A 48 40.99 -12.45 -25.92
N THR A 49 41.02 -13.05 -27.11
CA THR A 49 42.02 -14.02 -27.56
C THR A 49 42.98 -13.36 -28.55
N LYS A 50 44.27 -13.38 -28.23
CA LYS A 50 45.34 -12.81 -29.05
C LYS A 50 45.81 -13.79 -30.12
N ALA A 51 46.59 -13.29 -31.07
CA ALA A 51 47.20 -14.06 -32.16
C ALA A 51 48.07 -15.26 -31.69
N ASP A 52 48.61 -15.22 -30.47
CA ASP A 52 49.42 -16.29 -29.86
C ASP A 52 48.57 -17.32 -29.09
N ASN A 53 47.24 -17.28 -29.25
CA ASN A 53 46.24 -18.08 -28.54
C ASN A 53 46.16 -17.83 -27.02
N THR A 54 46.85 -16.82 -26.49
CA THR A 54 46.62 -16.40 -25.09
C THR A 54 45.29 -15.66 -24.98
N SER A 55 44.60 -15.82 -23.85
CA SER A 55 43.29 -15.20 -23.62
C SER A 55 43.21 -14.49 -22.28
N THR A 56 42.56 -13.33 -22.26
CA THR A 56 42.24 -12.57 -21.04
C THR A 56 40.74 -12.41 -20.90
N GLN A 57 40.22 -12.53 -19.67
CA GLN A 57 38.81 -12.36 -19.37
C GLN A 57 38.56 -11.09 -18.55
N ALA A 58 37.47 -10.38 -18.85
CA ALA A 58 37.02 -9.22 -18.10
C ALA A 58 35.55 -9.37 -17.70
N ASN A 59 35.22 -9.06 -16.45
CA ASN A 59 33.83 -8.92 -16.02
C ASN A 59 33.30 -7.56 -16.52
N VAL A 60 32.37 -7.62 -17.46
CA VAL A 60 31.78 -6.46 -18.14
C VAL A 60 30.30 -6.28 -17.77
N THR A 61 29.84 -6.89 -16.68
CA THR A 61 28.43 -6.90 -16.25
C THR A 61 27.83 -5.49 -16.14
N ALA A 62 28.57 -4.56 -15.53
CA ALA A 62 28.08 -3.20 -15.30
C ALA A 62 28.13 -2.31 -16.54
N THR A 63 28.96 -2.65 -17.54
CA THR A 63 29.17 -1.88 -18.77
C THR A 63 28.46 -2.47 -19.99
N ALA A 64 27.97 -3.71 -19.90
CA ALA A 64 27.16 -4.34 -20.92
C ALA A 64 25.80 -3.65 -21.07
N THR A 65 25.28 -3.65 -22.30
CA THR A 65 23.93 -3.14 -22.61
C THR A 65 22.92 -4.28 -22.56
N TYR A 66 21.83 -4.09 -21.81
CA TYR A 66 20.74 -5.05 -21.67
C TYR A 66 19.48 -4.50 -22.36
N SER A 67 18.97 -5.23 -23.36
CA SER A 67 17.85 -4.76 -24.19
C SER A 67 16.93 -5.91 -24.62
N GLY A 68 15.83 -5.60 -25.30
CA GLY A 68 14.93 -6.59 -25.89
C GLY A 68 13.97 -7.29 -24.93
N HIS A 69 14.07 -7.04 -23.62
CA HIS A 69 13.18 -7.62 -22.62
C HIS A 69 11.85 -6.86 -22.48
N ASN A 70 10.80 -7.59 -22.11
CA ASN A 70 9.50 -7.02 -21.79
C ASN A 70 9.52 -6.42 -20.38
N THR A 71 9.42 -5.09 -20.30
CA THR A 71 9.44 -4.34 -19.03
C THR A 71 8.24 -4.61 -18.11
N LYS A 72 7.16 -5.20 -18.65
CA LYS A 72 6.03 -5.69 -17.84
C LYS A 72 6.34 -7.01 -17.13
N ILE A 73 7.40 -7.72 -17.52
CA ILE A 73 7.78 -9.02 -16.95
C ILE A 73 9.03 -8.87 -16.08
N ILE A 74 10.05 -8.15 -16.56
CA ILE A 74 11.28 -7.88 -15.81
C ILE A 74 11.79 -6.46 -16.03
N ASN A 75 12.56 -5.95 -15.06
CA ASN A 75 13.45 -4.80 -15.24
C ASN A 75 14.90 -5.27 -15.11
N VAL A 76 15.84 -4.69 -15.88
CA VAL A 76 17.26 -5.05 -15.84
C VAL A 76 18.11 -3.81 -15.61
N ASN A 77 18.88 -3.79 -14.51
CA ASN A 77 19.79 -2.69 -14.18
C ASN A 77 21.19 -3.25 -13.86
N LYS A 78 22.19 -2.95 -14.70
CA LYS A 78 23.59 -3.35 -14.53
C LYS A 78 23.77 -4.85 -14.20
N GLY A 79 23.03 -5.71 -14.89
CA GLY A 79 23.07 -7.17 -14.72
C GLY A 79 22.14 -7.73 -13.65
N VAL A 80 21.51 -6.89 -12.82
CA VAL A 80 20.46 -7.32 -11.88
C VAL A 80 19.11 -7.33 -12.61
N ILE A 81 18.49 -8.49 -12.67
CA ILE A 81 17.15 -8.73 -13.22
C ILE A 81 16.16 -8.75 -12.06
N THR A 82 15.11 -7.93 -12.11
CA THR A 82 14.03 -7.89 -11.11
C THR A 82 12.72 -8.26 -11.78
N ALA A 83 11.95 -9.20 -11.21
CA ALA A 83 10.65 -9.57 -11.73
C ALA A 83 9.61 -8.49 -11.45
N THR A 84 8.95 -8.01 -12.50
CA THR A 84 7.85 -7.03 -12.47
C THR A 84 6.51 -7.60 -12.96
N GLY A 85 6.51 -8.85 -13.47
CA GLY A 85 5.30 -9.59 -13.86
C GLY A 85 5.59 -11.05 -14.24
N VAL A 86 4.56 -11.89 -14.25
CA VAL A 86 4.66 -13.33 -14.62
C VAL A 86 4.72 -13.48 -16.14
N GLY A 87 5.56 -14.38 -16.63
CA GLY A 87 5.69 -14.68 -18.06
C GLY A 87 7.11 -15.01 -18.49
N GLN A 88 7.33 -15.09 -19.80
CA GLN A 88 8.64 -15.34 -20.39
C GLN A 88 9.10 -14.16 -21.23
N THR A 89 10.40 -13.89 -21.22
CA THR A 89 11.03 -12.85 -22.04
C THR A 89 12.49 -13.19 -22.31
N GLU A 90 13.07 -12.57 -23.34
CA GLU A 90 14.50 -12.65 -23.63
C GLU A 90 15.22 -11.37 -23.21
N ILE A 91 16.48 -11.48 -22.79
CA ILE A 91 17.40 -10.35 -22.64
C ILE A 91 18.49 -10.49 -23.70
N ASN A 92 18.67 -9.45 -24.52
CA ASN A 92 19.84 -9.30 -25.38
C ASN A 92 20.94 -8.57 -24.60
N VAL A 93 22.00 -9.29 -24.25
CA VAL A 93 23.20 -8.75 -23.59
C VAL A 93 24.24 -8.43 -24.65
N THR A 94 24.59 -7.16 -24.83
CA THR A 94 25.48 -6.70 -25.91
C THR A 94 26.70 -5.97 -25.37
N VAL A 95 27.88 -6.34 -25.90
CA VAL A 95 29.15 -5.65 -25.67
C VAL A 95 29.88 -5.51 -27.01
N GLY A 96 30.07 -4.26 -27.47
CA GLY A 96 30.59 -4.00 -28.81
C GLY A 96 29.66 -4.54 -29.90
N LYS A 97 30.17 -5.47 -30.72
CA LYS A 97 29.40 -6.14 -31.79
C LYS A 97 28.85 -7.52 -31.37
N ASN A 98 29.19 -7.98 -30.17
CA ASN A 98 28.82 -9.32 -29.70
C ASN A 98 27.54 -9.24 -28.88
N THR A 99 26.57 -10.10 -29.19
CA THR A 99 25.30 -10.20 -28.46
C THR A 99 25.08 -11.64 -28.03
N VAL A 100 24.70 -11.83 -26.76
CA VAL A 100 24.27 -13.11 -26.18
C VAL A 100 22.83 -12.97 -25.70
N LYS A 101 22.01 -13.98 -25.97
CA LYS A 101 20.63 -14.04 -25.51
C LYS A 101 20.53 -14.82 -24.20
N VAL A 102 19.74 -14.29 -23.26
CA VAL A 102 19.39 -14.97 -22.02
C VAL A 102 17.88 -15.13 -21.95
N LEU A 103 17.41 -16.36 -21.78
CA LEU A 103 15.99 -16.64 -21.58
C LEU A 103 15.61 -16.42 -20.12
N VAL A 104 14.53 -15.68 -19.87
CA VAL A 104 14.01 -15.43 -18.53
C VAL A 104 12.58 -15.94 -18.43
N SER A 105 12.32 -16.76 -17.42
CA SER A 105 10.98 -17.23 -17.08
C SER A 105 10.64 -16.83 -15.66
N VAL A 106 9.62 -15.98 -15.51
CA VAL A 106 9.07 -15.58 -14.22
C VAL A 106 7.79 -16.36 -13.98
N THR A 107 7.75 -17.17 -12.94
CA THR A 107 6.56 -17.95 -12.54
C THR A 107 5.83 -17.32 -11.37
N SER A 108 4.52 -17.56 -11.26
CA SER A 108 3.80 -17.33 -10.01
C SER A 108 4.20 -18.37 -8.97
N PRO A 109 4.10 -18.06 -7.66
CA PRO A 109 4.18 -19.09 -6.62
C PRO A 109 3.24 -20.26 -6.91
N PRO A 110 3.61 -21.50 -6.58
CA PRO A 110 2.70 -22.64 -6.67
C PRO A 110 1.45 -22.35 -5.82
N GLN A 111 0.29 -22.27 -6.47
CA GLN A 111 -0.98 -22.15 -5.75
C GLN A 111 -1.28 -23.50 -5.07
N PRO A 112 -1.74 -23.52 -3.81
CA PRO A 112 -1.97 -24.76 -3.11
C PRO A 112 -3.19 -25.44 -3.74
N PRO A 113 -3.15 -26.78 -3.97
CA PRO A 113 -4.32 -27.52 -4.35
C PRO A 113 -5.42 -27.32 -3.32
N VAL A 114 -6.66 -27.27 -3.80
CA VAL A 114 -7.85 -27.14 -2.98
C VAL A 114 -8.77 -28.30 -3.26
N THR A 115 -9.27 -28.96 -2.21
CA THR A 115 -10.26 -30.03 -2.36
C THR A 115 -11.65 -29.43 -2.24
N PRO A 116 -12.49 -29.49 -3.29
CA PRO A 116 -13.87 -29.02 -3.21
C PRO A 116 -14.63 -29.85 -2.18
N THR A 117 -15.27 -29.21 -1.21
CA THR A 117 -16.17 -29.90 -0.25
C THR A 117 -17.64 -29.74 -0.62
N ASN A 118 -17.98 -28.66 -1.33
CA ASN A 118 -19.29 -28.36 -1.93
C ASN A 118 -19.06 -27.23 -2.98
N PRO A 119 -19.97 -26.92 -3.94
CA PRO A 119 -19.77 -25.78 -4.84
C PRO A 119 -19.52 -24.49 -4.04
N GLY A 120 -18.30 -23.93 -4.14
CA GLY A 120 -17.89 -22.66 -3.51
C GLY A 120 -17.08 -22.82 -2.24
N HIS A 121 -17.14 -23.98 -1.62
CA HIS A 121 -16.44 -24.26 -0.39
C HIS A 121 -15.26 -25.19 -0.67
N VAL A 122 -14.08 -24.76 -0.26
CA VAL A 122 -12.87 -25.56 -0.38
C VAL A 122 -12.26 -25.84 0.98
N THR A 123 -11.80 -27.07 1.16
CA THR A 123 -10.83 -27.35 2.22
C THR A 123 -9.44 -27.25 1.61
N VAL A 124 -8.61 -26.45 2.24
CA VAL A 124 -7.26 -26.20 1.75
C VAL A 124 -6.41 -27.45 1.97
N ASP A 125 -5.63 -27.86 0.97
CA ASP A 125 -4.65 -28.91 1.15
C ASP A 125 -3.59 -28.44 2.15
N GLY A 126 -3.58 -29.10 3.30
CA GLY A 126 -2.73 -28.72 4.41
C GLY A 126 -1.24 -28.81 4.10
N ASN A 127 -0.83 -29.71 3.20
CA ASN A 127 0.57 -29.86 2.81
C ASN A 127 1.02 -28.70 1.92
N ALA A 128 0.17 -28.23 1.02
CA ALA A 128 0.54 -27.21 0.07
C ALA A 128 0.61 -25.80 0.68
N VAL A 129 -0.24 -25.51 1.66
CA VAL A 129 -0.11 -24.31 2.48
C VAL A 129 1.14 -24.37 3.35
N SER A 130 1.44 -25.52 3.96
CA SER A 130 2.68 -25.70 4.72
C SER A 130 3.94 -25.52 3.86
N ASN A 131 3.92 -25.96 2.60
CA ASN A 131 5.03 -25.74 1.67
C ASN A 131 5.27 -24.24 1.40
N GLN A 132 4.22 -23.46 1.11
CA GLN A 132 4.34 -22.01 0.96
C GLN A 132 4.78 -21.31 2.25
N ALA A 133 4.27 -21.77 3.40
CA ALA A 133 4.68 -21.25 4.70
C ALA A 133 6.19 -21.40 4.93
N ASN A 134 6.75 -22.55 4.55
CA ASN A 134 8.16 -22.90 4.76
C ASN A 134 9.11 -22.40 3.65
N ASP A 135 8.60 -22.00 2.48
CA ASP A 135 9.43 -21.53 1.37
C ASP A 135 9.96 -20.10 1.61
N PRO A 136 11.27 -19.87 1.79
CA PRO A 136 11.81 -18.54 2.04
C PRO A 136 11.59 -17.55 0.88
N ALA A 137 11.33 -18.02 -0.34
CA ALA A 137 11.06 -17.16 -1.49
C ALA A 137 9.62 -16.62 -1.53
N VAL A 138 8.72 -17.21 -0.75
CA VAL A 138 7.30 -16.83 -0.67
C VAL A 138 7.10 -15.77 0.41
N THR A 139 6.53 -14.62 0.05
CA THR A 139 6.26 -13.50 0.99
C THR A 139 4.87 -13.58 1.64
N GLU A 140 3.93 -14.28 1.00
CA GLU A 140 2.54 -14.45 1.46
C GLU A 140 2.03 -15.84 1.11
N ILE A 141 1.16 -16.40 1.95
CA ILE A 141 0.57 -17.72 1.72
C ILE A 141 -0.73 -17.51 0.98
N LYS A 142 -0.78 -17.83 -0.31
CA LYS A 142 -1.97 -17.60 -1.13
C LYS A 142 -2.79 -18.86 -1.27
N VAL A 143 -4.10 -18.75 -1.10
CA VAL A 143 -5.10 -19.80 -1.30
C VAL A 143 -6.17 -19.25 -2.23
N ALA A 144 -6.29 -19.79 -3.43
CA ALA A 144 -7.41 -19.41 -4.29
C ALA A 144 -8.61 -20.34 -4.09
N VAL A 145 -9.78 -19.74 -4.06
CA VAL A 145 -11.08 -20.38 -4.00
C VAL A 145 -11.84 -20.08 -5.31
N PRO A 146 -12.93 -20.80 -5.63
CA PRO A 146 -13.75 -20.48 -6.80
C PRO A 146 -14.14 -18.99 -6.85
N ALA A 147 -14.31 -18.44 -8.04
CA ALA A 147 -14.74 -17.05 -8.19
C ALA A 147 -16.19 -16.86 -7.72
N LEU A 148 -16.44 -15.75 -7.03
CA LEU A 148 -17.81 -15.32 -6.66
C LEU A 148 -18.64 -15.04 -7.92
N THR A 149 -19.87 -15.54 -7.95
CA THR A 149 -20.86 -15.27 -9.01
C THR A 149 -22.25 -15.09 -8.43
N ASP A 150 -23.22 -14.59 -9.21
CA ASP A 150 -24.62 -14.49 -8.76
C ASP A 150 -25.20 -15.86 -8.35
N THR A 151 -24.76 -16.94 -8.98
CA THR A 151 -25.16 -18.33 -8.67
C THR A 151 -24.30 -18.99 -7.59
N GLN A 152 -23.18 -18.35 -7.23
CA GLN A 152 -22.23 -18.80 -6.22
C GLN A 152 -21.80 -17.59 -5.38
N PRO A 153 -22.73 -17.03 -4.58
CA PRO A 153 -22.51 -15.78 -3.88
C PRO A 153 -21.66 -15.95 -2.62
N GLU A 154 -21.32 -17.18 -2.22
CA GLU A 154 -20.52 -17.45 -1.04
C GLU A 154 -19.42 -18.46 -1.37
N VAL A 155 -18.23 -18.14 -0.91
CA VAL A 155 -17.05 -19.00 -1.02
C VAL A 155 -16.32 -19.05 0.30
N SER A 156 -15.66 -20.17 0.59
CA SER A 156 -14.86 -20.27 1.80
C SER A 156 -13.66 -21.18 1.67
N ALA A 157 -12.63 -20.87 2.45
CA ALA A 157 -11.42 -21.67 2.61
C ALA A 157 -11.32 -22.17 4.05
N LYS A 158 -11.39 -23.49 4.24
CA LYS A 158 -11.18 -24.15 5.53
C LYS A 158 -9.70 -24.55 5.68
N VAL A 159 -9.05 -24.03 6.71
CA VAL A 159 -7.66 -24.29 7.09
C VAL A 159 -7.64 -25.23 8.32
N PRO A 160 -7.13 -26.46 8.20
CA PRO A 160 -6.98 -27.38 9.32
C PRO A 160 -5.96 -26.89 10.37
N THR A 161 -6.08 -27.37 11.62
CA THR A 161 -5.22 -26.93 12.73
C THR A 161 -3.72 -27.05 12.46
N GLY A 162 -3.26 -28.17 11.87
CA GLY A 162 -1.83 -28.39 11.62
C GLY A 162 -1.23 -27.36 10.66
N SER A 163 -1.98 -27.02 9.62
CA SER A 163 -1.61 -25.97 8.66
C SER A 163 -1.70 -24.59 9.28
N LEU A 164 -2.74 -24.32 10.08
CA LEU A 164 -2.89 -23.05 10.79
C LEU A 164 -1.70 -22.77 11.72
N GLN A 165 -1.23 -23.77 12.46
CA GLN A 165 -0.04 -23.64 13.31
C GLN A 165 1.22 -23.34 12.48
N THR A 166 1.39 -24.04 11.35
CA THR A 166 2.52 -23.83 10.43
C THR A 166 2.50 -22.41 9.84
N ILE A 167 1.33 -21.96 9.39
CA ILE A 167 1.11 -20.61 8.87
C ILE A 167 1.48 -19.56 9.93
N ALA A 168 0.95 -19.69 11.16
CA ALA A 168 1.17 -18.72 12.23
C ALA A 168 2.65 -18.58 12.64
N GLN A 169 3.43 -19.64 12.44
CA GLN A 169 4.88 -19.67 12.70
C GLN A 169 5.72 -19.08 11.56
N SER A 170 5.19 -19.06 10.33
CA SER A 170 5.91 -18.57 9.14
C SER A 170 6.16 -17.06 9.13
N SER A 171 5.43 -16.30 9.94
CA SER A 171 5.44 -14.83 9.93
C SER A 171 4.91 -14.20 8.63
N LYS A 172 4.21 -14.97 7.80
CA LYS A 172 3.62 -14.53 6.52
C LYS A 172 2.10 -14.33 6.65
N PRO A 173 1.51 -13.36 5.95
CA PRO A 173 0.06 -13.23 5.88
C PRO A 173 -0.56 -14.38 5.07
N LEU A 174 -1.84 -14.67 5.33
CA LEU A 174 -2.66 -15.60 4.56
C LEU A 174 -3.58 -14.81 3.63
N VAL A 175 -3.52 -15.09 2.34
CA VAL A 175 -4.34 -14.46 1.30
C VAL A 175 -5.38 -15.45 0.80
N ILE A 176 -6.65 -15.12 0.93
CA ILE A 176 -7.76 -15.85 0.31
C ILE A 176 -8.21 -15.09 -0.92
N ALA A 177 -8.03 -15.68 -2.10
CA ALA A 177 -8.34 -15.05 -3.39
C ALA A 177 -9.53 -15.73 -4.09
N SER A 178 -10.54 -14.96 -4.48
CA SER A 178 -11.72 -15.41 -5.24
C SER A 178 -11.91 -14.50 -6.45
N GLY A 179 -11.36 -14.90 -7.60
CA GLY A 179 -11.33 -14.03 -8.78
C GLY A 179 -10.58 -12.73 -8.51
N ASN A 180 -11.27 -11.59 -8.58
CA ASN A 180 -10.72 -10.25 -8.31
C ASN A 180 -11.01 -9.75 -6.88
N THR A 181 -11.44 -10.63 -5.98
CA THR A 181 -11.64 -10.32 -4.56
C THR A 181 -10.54 -11.01 -3.75
N GLU A 182 -9.88 -10.29 -2.86
CA GLU A 182 -8.85 -10.84 -1.98
C GLU A 182 -9.08 -10.43 -0.52
N VAL A 183 -8.77 -11.34 0.40
CA VAL A 183 -8.74 -11.08 1.84
C VAL A 183 -7.37 -11.47 2.37
N VAL A 184 -6.64 -10.50 2.86
CA VAL A 184 -5.32 -10.68 3.46
C VAL A 184 -5.46 -10.67 4.98
N VAL A 185 -5.25 -11.82 5.60
CA VAL A 185 -5.25 -11.99 7.05
C VAL A 185 -3.81 -11.86 7.54
N PRO A 186 -3.48 -10.81 8.33
CA PRO A 186 -2.13 -10.60 8.83
C PRO A 186 -1.68 -11.73 9.76
N ASN A 187 -0.37 -11.98 9.81
CA ASN A 187 0.18 -13.05 10.64
C ASN A 187 -0.13 -12.89 12.13
N GLU A 188 -0.22 -11.66 12.66
CA GLU A 188 -0.59 -11.43 14.06
C GLU A 188 -2.04 -11.89 14.36
N VAL A 189 -2.96 -11.75 13.41
CA VAL A 189 -4.31 -12.31 13.54
C VAL A 189 -4.25 -13.84 13.52
N LEU A 190 -3.45 -14.42 12.62
CA LEU A 190 -3.28 -15.88 12.51
C LEU A 190 -2.69 -16.49 13.79
N LYS A 191 -1.68 -15.84 14.40
CA LYS A 191 -1.11 -16.23 15.69
C LYS A 191 -2.14 -16.22 16.81
N ASN A 192 -2.94 -15.16 16.92
CA ASN A 192 -3.97 -15.04 17.95
C ASN A 192 -5.03 -16.13 17.82
N ILE A 193 -5.43 -16.44 16.58
CA ILE A 193 -6.38 -17.52 16.30
C ILE A 193 -5.75 -18.89 16.62
N ALA A 194 -4.52 -19.14 16.17
CA ALA A 194 -3.80 -20.40 16.40
C ALA A 194 -3.56 -20.69 17.89
N ALA A 195 -3.31 -19.66 18.71
CA ALA A 195 -3.14 -19.80 20.16
C ALA A 195 -4.38 -20.37 20.87
N GLY A 196 -5.57 -20.19 20.29
CA GLY A 196 -6.81 -20.83 20.76
C GLY A 196 -6.85 -22.34 20.55
N ASN A 197 -5.90 -22.92 19.80
CA ASN A 197 -5.85 -24.31 19.37
C ASN A 197 -7.18 -24.81 18.78
N PRO A 198 -7.75 -24.13 17.76
CA PRO A 198 -8.94 -24.61 17.09
C PRO A 198 -8.63 -25.83 16.24
N GLU A 199 -9.59 -26.73 16.04
CA GLU A 199 -9.52 -27.85 15.11
C GLU A 199 -9.41 -27.37 13.65
N SER A 200 -10.05 -26.24 13.35
CA SER A 200 -9.93 -25.57 12.06
C SER A 200 -10.32 -24.10 12.14
N MET A 201 -9.85 -23.33 11.17
CA MET A 201 -10.26 -21.96 10.89
C MET A 201 -10.92 -21.93 9.50
N THR A 202 -12.00 -21.18 9.32
CA THR A 202 -12.61 -20.97 8.00
C THR A 202 -12.68 -19.48 7.71
N VAL A 203 -12.20 -19.07 6.55
CA VAL A 203 -12.39 -17.73 6.01
C VAL A 203 -13.48 -17.81 4.95
N SER A 204 -14.56 -17.04 5.11
CA SER A 204 -15.67 -16.96 4.16
C SER A 204 -15.79 -15.57 3.59
N VAL A 205 -16.08 -15.51 2.29
CA VAL A 205 -16.46 -14.28 1.58
C VAL A 205 -17.81 -14.51 0.94
N LYS A 206 -18.76 -13.65 1.26
CA LYS A 206 -20.09 -13.64 0.67
C LYS A 206 -20.33 -12.33 -0.04
N MET A 207 -20.96 -12.38 -1.21
CA MET A 207 -21.31 -11.25 -2.04
C MET A 207 -22.82 -11.20 -2.21
N ALA A 208 -23.38 -10.00 -2.15
CA ALA A 208 -24.78 -9.73 -2.48
C ALA A 208 -24.86 -8.47 -3.32
N LYS A 209 -25.84 -8.39 -4.24
CA LYS A 209 -26.12 -7.16 -4.97
C LYS A 209 -26.44 -6.04 -3.99
N SER A 210 -25.88 -4.86 -4.23
CA SER A 210 -26.10 -3.69 -3.38
C SER A 210 -27.32 -2.91 -3.89
N THR A 211 -28.53 -3.37 -3.56
CA THR A 211 -29.77 -2.74 -4.03
C THR A 211 -30.19 -1.53 -3.21
N ASP A 212 -29.76 -1.46 -1.94
CA ASP A 212 -30.30 -0.50 -0.97
C ASP A 212 -29.31 0.62 -0.62
N VAL A 213 -28.13 0.62 -1.24
CA VAL A 213 -27.08 1.60 -0.99
C VAL A 213 -26.95 2.55 -2.17
N ASN A 214 -27.38 3.79 -1.98
CA ASN A 214 -27.24 4.83 -2.99
C ASN A 214 -25.75 5.12 -3.27
N GLY A 215 -25.39 5.25 -4.55
CA GLY A 215 -24.01 5.48 -4.98
C GLY A 215 -23.09 4.25 -4.90
N ALA A 216 -23.61 3.06 -4.60
CA ALA A 216 -22.80 1.84 -4.60
C ALA A 216 -22.16 1.58 -5.98
N VAL A 217 -20.85 1.39 -5.97
CA VAL A 217 -20.03 1.08 -7.15
C VAL A 217 -19.44 -0.33 -7.10
N SER A 218 -19.71 -1.06 -6.02
CA SER A 218 -19.43 -2.49 -5.84
C SER A 218 -20.68 -3.25 -5.38
N ALA A 219 -20.61 -4.58 -5.42
CA ALA A 219 -21.49 -5.42 -4.61
C ALA A 219 -21.24 -5.18 -3.11
N THR A 220 -22.17 -5.64 -2.27
CA THR A 220 -21.96 -5.72 -0.82
C THR A 220 -21.24 -7.02 -0.50
N PHE A 221 -20.12 -6.93 0.20
CA PHE A 221 -19.31 -8.08 0.61
C PHE A 221 -19.36 -8.28 2.11
N GLU A 222 -19.74 -9.48 2.55
CA GLU A 222 -19.68 -9.93 3.93
C GLU A 222 -18.47 -10.86 4.07
N PHE A 223 -17.55 -10.49 4.95
CA PHE A 223 -16.38 -11.29 5.27
C PHE A 223 -16.59 -11.92 6.63
N THR A 224 -16.18 -13.17 6.83
CA THR A 224 -16.28 -13.84 8.13
C THR A 224 -15.07 -14.75 8.34
N ILE A 225 -14.55 -14.76 9.57
CA ILE A 225 -13.64 -15.82 10.03
C ILE A 225 -14.32 -16.58 11.17
N THR A 226 -14.36 -17.90 11.06
CA THR A 226 -14.82 -18.79 12.14
C THR A 226 -13.73 -19.76 12.56
N THR A 227 -13.79 -20.19 13.81
CA THR A 227 -12.98 -21.30 14.33
C THR A 227 -13.87 -22.40 14.85
N VAL A 228 -13.44 -23.65 14.66
CA VAL A 228 -14.12 -24.83 15.24
C VAL A 228 -13.25 -25.38 16.35
N LYS A 229 -13.82 -25.64 17.52
CA LYS A 229 -13.14 -26.32 18.65
C LYS A 229 -14.14 -27.16 19.42
N ASN A 230 -13.85 -28.45 19.61
CA ASN A 230 -14.75 -29.42 20.24
C ASN A 230 -16.13 -29.45 19.56
N GLY A 231 -16.16 -29.35 18.22
CA GLY A 231 -17.40 -29.27 17.43
C GLY A 231 -18.14 -27.92 17.49
N ASN A 232 -17.74 -26.98 18.35
CA ASN A 232 -18.37 -25.66 18.45
C ASN A 232 -17.75 -24.67 17.47
N THR A 233 -18.58 -23.94 16.75
CA THR A 233 -18.15 -22.87 15.83
C THR A 233 -18.27 -21.51 16.50
N THR A 234 -17.18 -20.74 16.51
CA THR A 234 -17.15 -19.37 17.04
C THR A 234 -16.73 -18.39 15.93
N LYS A 235 -17.39 -17.23 15.86
CA LYS A 235 -16.98 -16.14 14.97
C LYS A 235 -15.85 -15.34 15.61
N VAL A 236 -14.84 -14.99 14.83
CA VAL A 236 -13.82 -14.02 15.24
C VAL A 236 -14.31 -12.63 14.81
N THR A 237 -14.63 -11.78 15.79
CA THR A 237 -15.37 -10.53 15.54
C THR A 237 -14.49 -9.29 15.47
N THR A 238 -13.33 -9.30 16.13
CA THR A 238 -12.42 -8.14 16.19
C THR A 238 -10.96 -8.57 16.07
N PHE A 239 -10.12 -7.65 15.56
CA PHE A 239 -8.69 -7.85 15.32
C PHE A 239 -7.88 -6.67 15.81
N SER A 240 -6.76 -6.94 16.47
CA SER A 240 -5.80 -5.89 16.87
C SER A 240 -5.03 -5.31 15.69
N THR A 241 -4.79 -6.13 14.64
CA THR A 241 -4.19 -5.71 13.37
C THR A 241 -5.26 -5.77 12.28
N PRO A 242 -5.46 -4.70 11.48
CA PRO A 242 -6.48 -4.70 10.45
C PRO A 242 -6.24 -5.78 9.38
N VAL A 243 -7.29 -6.44 8.94
CA VAL A 243 -7.26 -7.26 7.71
C VAL A 243 -7.38 -6.33 6.50
N GLU A 244 -6.68 -6.67 5.41
CA GLU A 244 -6.80 -5.93 4.16
C GLU A 244 -7.74 -6.67 3.21
N VAL A 245 -8.60 -5.92 2.53
CA VAL A 245 -9.62 -6.45 1.65
C VAL A 245 -9.52 -5.72 0.31
N THR A 246 -9.49 -6.51 -0.75
CA THR A 246 -9.58 -6.05 -2.13
C THR A 246 -10.88 -6.52 -2.75
N VAL A 247 -11.64 -5.62 -3.36
CA VAL A 247 -12.90 -5.95 -4.06
C VAL A 247 -12.92 -5.33 -5.46
N PRO A 248 -13.57 -5.99 -6.43
CA PRO A 248 -13.76 -5.40 -7.75
C PRO A 248 -14.78 -4.25 -7.69
N VAL A 249 -14.52 -3.22 -8.48
CA VAL A 249 -15.44 -2.11 -8.71
C VAL A 249 -15.98 -2.24 -10.13
N ALA A 250 -17.27 -2.51 -10.26
CA ALA A 250 -17.90 -2.81 -11.54
C ALA A 250 -18.37 -1.56 -12.29
N ALA A 251 -18.60 -0.46 -11.56
CA ALA A 251 -19.07 0.79 -12.14
C ALA A 251 -17.93 1.69 -12.61
N ALA A 252 -18.19 2.50 -13.63
CA ALA A 252 -17.28 3.56 -14.04
C ALA A 252 -17.25 4.65 -12.96
N ILE A 253 -16.07 4.85 -12.36
CA ILE A 253 -15.82 5.88 -11.36
C ILE A 253 -15.62 7.24 -12.04
N LYS A 254 -16.29 8.29 -11.53
CA LYS A 254 -16.16 9.65 -12.05
C LYS A 254 -14.99 10.39 -11.40
N ASP A 255 -14.89 10.33 -10.07
CA ASP A 255 -13.78 10.89 -9.29
C ASP A 255 -13.29 9.86 -8.27
N PRO A 256 -12.16 9.17 -8.52
CA PRO A 256 -11.56 8.21 -7.60
C PRO A 256 -11.40 8.72 -6.17
N ARG A 257 -11.13 10.02 -6.00
CA ARG A 257 -10.90 10.61 -4.67
C ARG A 257 -12.17 10.60 -3.83
N LYS A 258 -13.36 10.58 -4.45
CA LYS A 258 -14.68 10.58 -3.80
C LYS A 258 -15.20 9.17 -3.50
N VAL A 259 -14.44 8.13 -3.80
CA VAL A 259 -14.81 6.73 -3.55
C VAL A 259 -14.29 6.27 -2.19
N ALA A 260 -15.12 5.62 -1.39
CA ALA A 260 -14.69 5.03 -0.11
C ALA A 260 -15.41 3.70 0.16
N ALA A 261 -14.77 2.83 0.95
CA ALA A 261 -15.45 1.70 1.56
C ALA A 261 -16.23 2.17 2.80
N TYR A 262 -17.40 1.56 3.00
CA TYR A 262 -18.27 1.78 4.13
C TYR A 262 -18.68 0.45 4.75
N TYR A 263 -18.75 0.43 6.07
CA TYR A 263 -19.41 -0.61 6.85
C TYR A 263 -20.92 -0.34 6.86
N VAL A 264 -21.71 -1.34 6.48
CA VAL A 264 -23.19 -1.30 6.58
C VAL A 264 -23.58 -1.66 8.00
N ASN A 265 -23.89 -0.64 8.80
CA ASN A 265 -24.26 -0.78 10.20
C ASN A 265 -25.72 -1.23 10.31
N GLU A 266 -25.94 -2.52 10.56
CA GLU A 266 -27.28 -3.11 10.64
C GLU A 266 -28.10 -2.61 11.84
N THR A 267 -27.44 -2.07 12.86
CA THR A 267 -28.10 -1.51 14.06
C THR A 267 -28.70 -0.14 13.77
N THR A 268 -27.95 0.72 13.07
CA THR A 268 -28.38 2.09 12.74
C THR A 268 -29.00 2.19 11.35
N ASN A 269 -28.90 1.13 10.55
CA ASN A 269 -29.17 1.12 9.11
C ASN A 269 -28.38 2.21 8.34
N GLY A 270 -27.18 2.54 8.85
CA GLY A 270 -26.31 3.59 8.34
C GLY A 270 -25.03 3.06 7.68
N LEU A 271 -24.27 3.98 7.10
CA LEU A 271 -22.95 3.71 6.51
C LEU A 271 -21.86 4.38 7.36
N ASP A 272 -20.98 3.57 7.93
CA ASP A 272 -19.82 4.06 8.68
C ASP A 272 -18.58 4.06 7.78
N TYR A 273 -17.87 5.18 7.72
CA TYR A 273 -16.68 5.35 6.88
C TYR A 273 -15.56 4.40 7.30
N VAL A 274 -15.02 3.65 6.33
CA VAL A 274 -13.86 2.75 6.53
C VAL A 274 -12.61 3.29 5.83
N GLY A 275 -12.78 4.00 4.71
CA GLY A 275 -11.68 4.54 3.90
C GLY A 275 -11.28 3.62 2.75
N GLY A 276 -9.99 3.57 2.45
CA GLY A 276 -9.43 2.80 1.34
C GLY A 276 -9.19 3.60 0.07
N THR A 277 -8.64 2.94 -0.94
CA THR A 277 -8.15 3.54 -2.18
C THR A 277 -8.63 2.78 -3.40
N TYR A 278 -8.78 3.51 -4.51
CA TYR A 278 -9.20 2.95 -5.79
C TYR A 278 -8.02 2.90 -6.77
N GLY A 279 -7.81 1.75 -7.41
CA GLY A 279 -6.79 1.60 -8.45
C GLY A 279 -7.00 0.36 -9.29
N ASN A 280 -6.74 0.46 -10.60
CA ASN A 280 -6.80 -0.67 -11.53
C ASN A 280 -8.12 -1.47 -11.51
N GLY A 281 -9.27 -0.79 -11.35
CA GLY A 281 -10.59 -1.43 -11.30
C GLY A 281 -10.90 -2.15 -9.98
N GLN A 282 -10.05 -1.99 -8.97
CA GLN A 282 -10.19 -2.60 -7.65
C GLN A 282 -10.19 -1.52 -6.57
N PHE A 283 -10.83 -1.84 -5.44
CA PHE A 283 -10.83 -1.01 -4.25
C PHE A 283 -10.22 -1.78 -3.10
N VAL A 284 -9.25 -1.16 -2.41
CA VAL A 284 -8.50 -1.77 -1.30
C VAL A 284 -8.81 -1.02 -0.02
N PHE A 285 -9.23 -1.71 1.03
CA PHE A 285 -9.48 -1.11 2.34
C PHE A 285 -9.04 -2.02 3.48
N LYS A 286 -8.90 -1.44 4.68
CA LYS A 286 -8.48 -2.15 5.90
C LYS A 286 -9.57 -2.09 6.95
N THR A 287 -9.81 -3.20 7.64
CA THR A 287 -10.83 -3.28 8.70
C THR A 287 -10.36 -4.11 9.89
N ASN A 288 -10.76 -3.71 11.10
CA ASN A 288 -10.52 -4.42 12.35
C ASN A 288 -11.69 -5.31 12.79
N HIS A 289 -12.76 -5.37 12.00
CA HIS A 289 -13.92 -6.20 12.28
C HIS A 289 -14.51 -6.76 10.99
N PHE A 290 -15.26 -7.85 11.15
CA PHE A 290 -15.97 -8.48 10.06
C PHE A 290 -17.44 -8.11 10.06
N SER A 291 -17.90 -7.67 8.90
CA SER A 291 -19.20 -7.07 8.69
C SER A 291 -19.50 -7.03 7.19
N LYS A 292 -20.63 -6.44 6.83
CA LYS A 292 -20.97 -6.11 5.45
C LYS A 292 -20.29 -4.81 5.06
N PHE A 293 -19.56 -4.83 3.95
CA PHE A 293 -18.89 -3.68 3.38
C PHE A 293 -19.38 -3.41 1.96
N VAL A 294 -19.41 -2.13 1.60
CA VAL A 294 -19.78 -1.67 0.27
C VAL A 294 -18.89 -0.51 -0.12
N VAL A 295 -18.49 -0.45 -1.39
CA VAL A 295 -17.75 0.67 -1.95
C VAL A 295 -18.75 1.62 -2.58
N VAL A 296 -18.67 2.90 -2.22
CA VAL A 296 -19.61 3.93 -2.63
C VAL A 296 -18.85 5.09 -3.24
N GLU A 297 -19.31 5.55 -4.40
CA GLU A 297 -18.94 6.86 -4.95
C GLU A 297 -20.08 7.84 -4.65
N ASN A 298 -19.78 8.83 -3.81
CA ASN A 298 -20.71 9.90 -3.49
C ASN A 298 -20.29 11.21 -4.15
N ASN A 299 -21.24 12.11 -4.35
CA ASN A 299 -20.94 13.48 -4.75
C ASN A 299 -21.66 14.47 -3.84
N LYS A 300 -21.01 14.84 -2.74
CA LYS A 300 -21.52 15.82 -1.79
C LYS A 300 -20.96 17.20 -2.10
N THR A 301 -21.84 18.20 -2.18
CA THR A 301 -21.50 19.62 -2.37
C THR A 301 -22.37 20.50 -1.46
N PHE A 302 -22.01 21.78 -1.34
CA PHE A 302 -22.69 22.77 -0.49
C PHE A 302 -22.89 24.09 -1.25
N SER A 303 -23.97 24.81 -0.95
CA SER A 303 -24.35 26.03 -1.69
C SER A 303 -23.40 27.20 -1.45
N ASP A 304 -22.78 27.26 -0.27
CA ASP A 304 -21.91 28.35 0.20
C ASP A 304 -20.42 28.16 -0.15
N ILE A 305 -20.07 27.11 -0.89
CA ILE A 305 -18.70 26.87 -1.36
C ILE A 305 -18.58 26.90 -2.88
N GLN A 306 -19.64 27.27 -3.61
CA GLN A 306 -19.60 27.33 -5.07
C GLN A 306 -18.59 28.38 -5.54
N LYS A 307 -17.60 27.97 -6.33
CA LYS A 307 -16.43 28.78 -6.76
C LYS A 307 -15.52 29.23 -5.62
N TYR A 308 -15.67 28.65 -4.43
CA TYR A 308 -14.81 28.94 -3.29
C TYR A 308 -13.47 28.19 -3.44
N TRP A 309 -12.37 28.78 -3.00
CA TRP A 309 -11.01 28.27 -3.26
C TRP A 309 -10.76 26.85 -2.71
N ALA A 310 -11.48 26.46 -1.66
CA ALA A 310 -11.39 25.14 -1.02
C ALA A 310 -12.48 24.16 -1.48
N GLN A 311 -13.28 24.50 -2.50
CA GLN A 311 -14.45 23.72 -2.90
C GLN A 311 -14.11 22.25 -3.16
N ASP A 312 -13.13 21.99 -4.03
CA ASP A 312 -12.75 20.63 -4.43
C ASP A 312 -12.34 19.76 -3.22
N GLN A 313 -11.48 20.29 -2.35
CA GLN A 313 -11.01 19.56 -1.17
C GLN A 313 -12.13 19.31 -0.17
N ILE A 314 -13.03 20.28 0.04
CA ILE A 314 -14.19 20.13 0.91
C ILE A 314 -15.13 19.05 0.35
N GLU A 315 -15.42 19.09 -0.95
CA GLU A 315 -16.29 18.10 -1.60
C GLU A 315 -15.72 16.69 -1.55
N VAL A 316 -14.39 16.51 -1.73
CA VAL A 316 -13.75 15.20 -1.60
C VAL A 316 -13.93 14.65 -0.18
N LEU A 317 -13.56 15.44 0.84
CA LEU A 317 -13.69 15.00 2.22
C LEU A 317 -15.14 14.75 2.62
N ALA A 318 -16.09 15.56 2.12
CA ALA A 318 -17.50 15.40 2.43
C ALA A 318 -18.12 14.19 1.72
N SER A 319 -17.71 13.91 0.48
CA SER A 319 -18.17 12.74 -0.27
C SER A 319 -17.70 11.43 0.37
N ARG A 320 -16.52 11.45 1.01
CA ARG A 320 -16.01 10.35 1.84
C ARG A 320 -16.58 10.32 3.26
N ALA A 321 -17.55 11.17 3.60
CA ALA A 321 -18.09 11.31 4.97
C ALA A 321 -17.03 11.66 6.06
N ILE A 322 -15.85 12.15 5.68
CA ILE A 322 -14.81 12.56 6.61
C ILE A 322 -15.24 13.86 7.31
N THR A 323 -15.76 14.82 6.53
CA THR A 323 -16.33 16.08 7.04
C THR A 323 -17.80 16.20 6.68
N SER A 324 -18.54 17.02 7.44
CA SER A 324 -19.96 17.30 7.23
C SER A 324 -20.21 18.81 7.19
N GLY A 325 -21.33 19.20 6.56
CA GLY A 325 -21.81 20.58 6.61
C GLY A 325 -22.31 20.96 8.00
N LYS A 326 -22.48 22.27 8.24
CA LYS A 326 -23.24 22.75 9.41
C LYS A 326 -24.75 22.50 9.22
N THR A 327 -25.20 22.42 7.97
CA THR A 327 -26.51 21.88 7.58
C THR A 327 -26.33 20.92 6.41
N ASP A 328 -27.43 20.32 5.93
CA ASP A 328 -27.39 19.45 4.75
C ASP A 328 -26.93 20.16 3.48
N THR A 329 -27.06 21.48 3.42
CA THR A 329 -26.79 22.30 2.23
C THR A 329 -25.69 23.34 2.42
N THR A 330 -25.26 23.63 3.66
CA THR A 330 -24.23 24.65 3.95
C THR A 330 -23.05 24.10 4.73
N PHE A 331 -21.83 24.45 4.32
CA PHE A 331 -20.59 24.01 4.95
C PHE A 331 -20.08 24.96 6.05
N ASN A 332 -20.34 26.26 5.88
CA ASN A 332 -19.76 27.37 6.63
C ASN A 332 -18.21 27.40 6.56
N PRO A 333 -17.61 27.70 5.39
CA PRO A 333 -16.16 27.60 5.18
C PRO A 333 -15.34 28.51 6.09
N GLU A 334 -15.84 29.70 6.44
CA GLU A 334 -15.16 30.69 7.30
C GLU A 334 -15.34 30.44 8.81
N GLY A 335 -16.26 29.54 9.17
CA GLY A 335 -16.51 29.16 10.55
C GLY A 335 -15.24 28.66 11.23
N LYS A 336 -15.09 28.89 12.53
CA LYS A 336 -13.94 28.40 13.30
C LYS A 336 -14.15 26.95 13.73
N VAL A 337 -13.04 26.24 13.92
CA VAL A 337 -13.01 24.82 14.29
C VAL A 337 -12.48 24.70 15.70
N THR A 338 -13.10 23.86 16.54
CA THR A 338 -12.57 23.56 17.87
C THR A 338 -11.51 22.45 17.83
N ARG A 339 -10.68 22.36 18.87
CA ARG A 339 -9.71 21.28 19.02
C ARG A 339 -10.38 19.90 19.01
N ALA A 340 -11.55 19.76 19.64
CA ALA A 340 -12.33 18.52 19.61
C ALA A 340 -12.84 18.17 18.21
N GLU A 341 -13.41 19.13 17.48
CA GLU A 341 -13.89 18.92 16.12
C GLU A 341 -12.75 18.41 15.22
N PHE A 342 -11.57 19.03 15.31
CA PHE A 342 -10.43 18.62 14.49
C PHE A 342 -9.85 17.25 14.87
N ALA A 343 -9.81 16.92 16.17
CA ALA A 343 -9.39 15.59 16.63
C ALA A 343 -10.30 14.48 16.09
N VAL A 344 -11.62 14.70 16.11
CA VAL A 344 -12.61 13.77 15.56
C VAL A 344 -12.45 13.62 14.04
N LEU A 345 -12.20 14.71 13.32
CA LEU A 345 -11.95 14.64 11.87
C LEU A 345 -10.74 13.77 11.54
N ILE A 346 -9.62 13.94 12.26
CA ILE A 346 -8.44 13.10 12.08
C ILE A 346 -8.76 11.64 12.40
N ALA A 347 -9.36 11.38 13.57
CA ALA A 347 -9.66 10.01 13.99
C ALA A 347 -10.54 9.27 12.96
N ARG A 348 -11.57 9.95 12.44
CA ARG A 348 -12.42 9.41 11.37
C ARG A 348 -11.64 9.22 10.07
N SER A 349 -10.86 10.21 9.65
CA SER A 349 -10.13 10.16 8.37
C SER A 349 -9.16 8.99 8.27
N LEU A 350 -8.59 8.58 9.40
CA LEU A 350 -7.64 7.47 9.50
C LEU A 350 -8.30 6.14 9.88
N ASN A 351 -9.64 6.14 10.06
CA ASN A 351 -10.43 5.03 10.56
C ASN A 351 -9.85 4.42 11.86
N LEU A 352 -9.54 5.28 12.84
CA LEU A 352 -8.98 4.81 14.11
C LEU A 352 -10.05 4.04 14.91
N PRO A 353 -9.67 2.98 15.64
CA PRO A 353 -10.61 2.25 16.50
C PRO A 353 -11.24 3.16 17.56
N MET A 354 -12.53 3.43 17.45
CA MET A 354 -13.27 4.29 18.38
C MET A 354 -13.79 3.45 19.56
N GLU A 355 -12.89 3.15 20.49
CA GLU A 355 -13.22 2.45 21.74
C GLU A 355 -13.87 3.39 22.77
N GLU A 356 -14.39 2.81 23.85
CA GLU A 356 -14.96 3.55 24.97
C GLU A 356 -13.93 4.48 25.64
N TYR A 357 -14.41 5.65 26.06
CA TYR A 357 -13.60 6.68 26.70
C TYR A 357 -13.14 6.25 28.11
N LYS A 358 -11.83 6.29 28.34
CA LYS A 358 -11.23 5.85 29.62
C LYS A 358 -10.98 6.98 30.62
N GLY A 359 -11.47 8.20 30.34
CA GLY A 359 -11.32 9.33 31.26
C GLY A 359 -9.94 10.00 31.22
N THR A 360 -9.21 9.90 30.11
CA THR A 360 -7.84 10.43 29.97
C THR A 360 -7.72 11.93 30.28
N PHE A 361 -8.71 12.73 29.86
CA PHE A 361 -8.78 14.17 30.09
C PHE A 361 -10.01 14.53 30.93
N LYS A 362 -9.80 15.24 32.05
CA LYS A 362 -10.88 15.55 33.00
C LYS A 362 -11.90 16.55 32.46
N ASP A 363 -11.47 17.41 31.53
CA ASP A 363 -12.31 18.45 30.91
C ASP A 363 -13.13 17.94 29.72
N VAL A 364 -12.92 16.69 29.30
CA VAL A 364 -13.76 16.00 28.31
C VAL A 364 -14.94 15.36 29.08
N THR A 365 -15.90 16.19 29.47
CA THR A 365 -17.10 15.84 30.26
C THR A 365 -18.27 15.37 29.37
N THR A 366 -19.32 14.78 29.96
CA THR A 366 -20.41 14.11 29.21
C THR A 366 -21.10 15.01 28.20
N SER A 367 -21.02 16.33 28.40
CA SER A 367 -21.41 17.35 27.41
C SER A 367 -20.68 17.26 26.05
N LYS A 368 -19.62 16.44 25.95
CA LYS A 368 -18.79 16.19 24.75
C LYS A 368 -18.82 14.73 24.30
N GLU A 369 -19.87 13.98 24.65
CA GLU A 369 -20.00 12.55 24.30
C GLU A 369 -19.72 12.27 22.80
N TRP A 370 -20.16 13.15 21.90
CA TRP A 370 -19.91 13.05 20.46
C TRP A 370 -18.42 13.03 20.07
N ALA A 371 -17.53 13.60 20.90
CA ALA A 371 -16.10 13.73 20.65
C ALA A 371 -15.24 12.74 21.46
N TYR A 372 -15.82 12.10 22.48
CA TYR A 372 -15.14 11.22 23.43
C TYR A 372 -14.25 10.18 22.76
N ALA A 373 -14.87 9.32 21.95
CA ALA A 373 -14.17 8.22 21.31
C ALA A 373 -13.14 8.71 20.29
N GLY A 374 -13.42 9.83 19.60
CA GLY A 374 -12.49 10.42 18.63
C GLY A 374 -11.25 11.03 19.27
N ILE A 375 -11.40 11.77 20.36
CA ILE A 375 -10.27 12.34 21.11
C ILE A 375 -9.41 11.22 21.69
N GLU A 376 -10.02 10.21 22.30
CA GLU A 376 -9.32 9.07 22.90
C GLU A 376 -8.58 8.25 21.85
N ALA A 377 -9.24 7.92 20.74
CA ALA A 377 -8.62 7.16 19.65
C ALA A 377 -7.41 7.92 19.07
N ALA A 378 -7.55 9.22 18.85
CA ALA A 378 -6.44 10.04 18.37
C ALA A 378 -5.33 10.21 19.42
N HIS A 379 -5.65 10.18 20.71
CA HIS A 379 -4.66 10.25 21.78
C HIS A 379 -3.87 8.94 21.88
N ARG A 380 -4.56 7.79 21.87
CA ARG A 380 -3.96 6.46 21.86
C ARG A 380 -3.08 6.23 20.63
N ALA A 381 -3.44 6.82 19.49
CA ALA A 381 -2.61 6.83 18.29
C ALA A 381 -1.41 7.79 18.37
N GLY A 382 -1.24 8.56 19.45
CA GLY A 382 -0.17 9.54 19.63
C GLY A 382 -0.32 10.79 18.76
N ILE A 383 -1.51 11.03 18.21
CA ILE A 383 -1.78 12.15 17.30
C ILE A 383 -2.11 13.41 18.08
N VAL A 384 -2.92 13.28 19.13
CA VAL A 384 -3.32 14.40 19.98
C VAL A 384 -2.78 14.26 21.39
N ASN A 385 -2.39 15.39 21.98
CA ASN A 385 -2.01 15.49 23.38
C ASN A 385 -2.87 16.57 24.05
N GLY A 386 -3.02 16.46 25.36
CA GLY A 386 -3.60 17.52 26.17
C GLY A 386 -2.76 18.79 26.15
N LYS A 387 -3.39 19.92 26.49
CA LYS A 387 -2.68 21.18 26.80
C LYS A 387 -1.91 21.05 28.12
N THR A 388 -2.44 20.26 29.04
CA THR A 388 -1.74 19.74 30.23
C THR A 388 -1.82 18.21 30.24
N THR A 389 -1.28 17.58 31.28
CA THR A 389 -1.37 16.13 31.47
C THR A 389 -2.82 15.63 31.53
N ASP A 390 -3.76 16.41 32.07
CA ASP A 390 -5.14 15.99 32.34
C ASP A 390 -6.22 16.90 31.72
N SER A 391 -5.85 17.89 30.89
CA SER A 391 -6.78 18.78 30.18
C SER A 391 -6.49 18.83 28.68
N PHE A 392 -7.53 18.61 27.86
CA PHE A 392 -7.48 18.66 26.41
C PHE A 392 -7.86 20.03 25.81
N ASP A 393 -8.70 20.77 26.52
CA ASP A 393 -9.38 22.00 26.12
C ASP A 393 -10.20 21.82 24.83
N PRO A 394 -11.31 21.05 24.87
CA PRO A 394 -12.04 20.61 23.69
C PRO A 394 -12.76 21.75 22.94
N ASP A 395 -13.15 22.81 23.65
CA ASP A 395 -13.91 23.94 23.08
C ASP A 395 -13.02 25.08 22.59
N ALA A 396 -11.72 25.08 22.93
CA ALA A 396 -10.81 26.05 22.38
C ALA A 396 -10.74 25.95 20.86
N LEU A 397 -10.77 27.12 20.22
CA LEU A 397 -10.51 27.23 18.79
C LEU A 397 -9.09 26.76 18.49
N ILE A 398 -8.95 25.93 17.46
CA ILE A 398 -7.66 25.35 17.11
C ILE A 398 -6.85 26.31 16.24
N THR A 399 -5.58 26.47 16.61
CA THR A 399 -4.63 27.30 15.87
C THR A 399 -4.01 26.54 14.70
N ARG A 400 -3.47 27.28 13.72
CA ARG A 400 -2.80 26.69 12.56
C ARG A 400 -1.58 25.83 12.93
N GLU A 401 -0.81 26.22 13.96
CA GLU A 401 0.33 25.43 14.44
C GLU A 401 -0.09 24.12 15.12
N GLU A 402 -1.22 24.12 15.82
CA GLU A 402 -1.78 22.91 16.45
C GLU A 402 -2.30 21.94 15.38
N ILE A 403 -3.01 22.43 14.36
CA ILE A 403 -3.42 21.60 13.20
C ILE A 403 -2.19 20.97 12.54
N ALA A 404 -1.16 21.75 12.22
CA ALA A 404 0.05 21.25 11.59
C ALA A 404 0.74 20.17 12.44
N THR A 405 0.76 20.37 13.77
CA THR A 405 1.34 19.40 14.71
C THR A 405 0.57 18.09 14.75
N MET A 406 -0.77 18.16 14.83
CA MET A 406 -1.63 16.97 14.81
C MET A 406 -1.52 16.23 13.48
N ILE A 407 -1.52 16.94 12.35
CA ILE A 407 -1.39 16.33 11.02
C ILE A 407 -0.03 15.62 10.86
N VAL A 408 1.08 16.24 11.27
CA VAL A 408 2.40 15.60 11.14
C VAL A 408 2.49 14.35 12.00
N ARG A 409 1.85 14.32 13.17
CA ARG A 409 1.76 13.10 13.98
C ARG A 409 0.87 12.05 13.32
N ALA A 410 -0.22 12.45 12.66
CA ALA A 410 -1.03 11.54 11.84
C ALA A 410 -0.22 10.95 10.67
N VAL A 411 0.56 11.76 9.96
CA VAL A 411 1.49 11.29 8.92
C VAL A 411 2.49 10.31 9.50
N LYS A 412 3.11 10.63 10.64
CA LYS A 412 4.03 9.72 11.33
C LYS A 412 3.37 8.40 11.73
N TYR A 413 2.13 8.46 12.20
CA TYR A 413 1.36 7.29 12.61
C TYR A 413 1.07 6.35 11.42
N LYS A 414 0.72 6.92 10.26
CA LYS A 414 0.46 6.14 9.04
C LYS A 414 1.73 5.64 8.36
N ASP A 415 2.69 6.53 8.12
CA ASP A 415 3.98 6.19 7.55
C ASP A 415 5.04 7.21 7.95
N ALA A 416 5.87 6.83 8.93
CA ALA A 416 6.98 7.66 9.40
C ALA A 416 8.04 7.92 8.31
N ASN A 417 8.11 7.12 7.24
CA ASN A 417 9.05 7.35 6.15
C ASN A 417 8.71 8.59 5.32
N LEU A 418 7.44 8.99 5.27
CA LEU A 418 7.02 10.24 4.61
C LEU A 418 7.66 11.48 5.25
N LEU A 419 8.13 11.38 6.49
CA LEU A 419 8.79 12.48 7.21
C LEU A 419 10.32 12.45 7.07
N LYS A 420 10.89 11.42 6.44
CA LYS A 420 12.33 11.33 6.18
C LYS A 420 12.68 12.20 4.97
N ASP A 421 13.81 12.89 5.07
CA ASP A 421 14.38 13.70 3.98
C ASP A 421 13.45 14.79 3.41
N VAL A 422 12.43 15.18 4.17
CA VAL A 422 11.55 16.29 3.82
C VAL A 422 12.35 17.60 3.83
N ASP A 423 12.23 18.38 2.77
CA ASP A 423 12.87 19.69 2.68
C ASP A 423 12.28 20.66 3.72
N THR A 424 13.09 21.01 4.71
CA THR A 424 12.73 21.91 5.82
C THR A 424 13.43 23.27 5.72
N SER A 425 14.00 23.59 4.56
CA SER A 425 14.79 24.81 4.32
C SER A 425 13.94 26.07 4.13
N LYS A 426 12.66 25.92 3.75
CA LYS A 426 11.76 27.05 3.50
C LYS A 426 11.49 27.85 4.79
N THR A 427 11.67 29.17 4.72
CA THR A 427 11.51 30.10 5.85
C THR A 427 10.33 31.04 5.69
N PHE A 428 9.80 31.51 6.82
CA PHE A 428 8.67 32.45 6.87
C PHE A 428 8.99 33.64 7.76
N ALA A 429 8.41 34.80 7.45
CA ALA A 429 8.69 36.05 8.13
C ALA A 429 8.31 36.03 9.64
N ASP A 430 7.34 35.20 10.00
CA ASP A 430 6.78 35.04 11.34
C ASP A 430 7.14 33.71 11.99
N GLU A 431 8.20 33.04 11.52
CA GLU A 431 8.65 31.74 12.06
C GLU A 431 8.99 31.82 13.57
N LYS A 432 9.42 32.99 14.06
CA LYS A 432 9.66 33.25 15.49
C LYS A 432 8.39 33.20 16.35
N ALA A 433 7.21 33.36 15.76
CA ALA A 433 5.93 33.28 16.46
C ALA A 433 5.47 31.82 16.68
N VAL A 434 6.11 30.84 16.03
CA VAL A 434 5.79 29.42 16.19
C VAL A 434 6.18 28.95 17.58
N GLY A 435 5.24 28.32 18.30
CA GLY A 435 5.51 27.71 19.59
C GLY A 435 6.57 26.60 19.51
N ASP A 436 7.41 26.46 20.53
CA ASP A 436 8.52 25.48 20.52
C ASP A 436 8.05 24.05 20.20
N PHE A 437 6.88 23.65 20.72
CA PHE A 437 6.29 22.34 20.48
C PHE A 437 5.94 22.08 19.00
N ALA A 438 5.73 23.13 18.19
CA ALA A 438 5.27 23.05 16.81
C ALA A 438 6.38 23.28 15.79
N LYS A 439 7.57 23.76 16.18
CA LYS A 439 8.65 24.15 15.26
C LYS A 439 9.02 23.05 14.27
N VAL A 440 9.23 21.83 14.77
CA VAL A 440 9.59 20.69 13.92
C VAL A 440 8.43 20.32 13.00
N SER A 441 7.21 20.19 13.55
CA SER A 441 6.04 19.79 12.79
C SER A 441 5.66 20.80 11.71
N ILE A 442 5.73 22.10 11.97
CA ILE A 442 5.45 23.09 10.93
C ILE A 442 6.43 22.97 9.77
N LYS A 443 7.73 22.81 10.04
CA LYS A 443 8.72 22.64 8.97
C LYS A 443 8.44 21.40 8.12
N GLN A 444 8.13 20.29 8.77
CA GLN A 444 7.76 19.05 8.07
C GLN A 444 6.46 19.22 7.28
N ALA A 445 5.44 19.86 7.84
CA ALA A 445 4.18 20.11 7.16
C ALA A 445 4.36 21.05 5.95
N VAL A 446 5.27 22.03 6.04
CA VAL A 446 5.63 22.90 4.92
C VAL A 446 6.36 22.12 3.83
N GLY A 447 7.38 21.33 4.19
CA GLY A 447 8.14 20.53 3.23
C GLY A 447 7.31 19.47 2.52
N LEU A 448 6.30 18.93 3.21
CA LEU A 448 5.29 18.04 2.61
C LEU A 448 4.24 18.78 1.76
N GLY A 449 4.25 20.12 1.73
CA GLY A 449 3.26 20.92 1.02
C GLY A 449 1.87 20.93 1.66
N ILE A 450 1.72 20.37 2.87
CA ILE A 450 0.48 20.41 3.65
C ILE A 450 0.18 21.87 4.06
N VAL A 451 1.21 22.59 4.49
CA VAL A 451 1.15 24.00 4.85
C VAL A 451 1.88 24.85 3.81
N THR A 452 1.15 25.72 3.12
CA THR A 452 1.69 26.56 2.04
C THR A 452 2.01 28.00 2.45
N GLY A 453 1.64 28.40 3.68
CA GLY A 453 1.68 29.79 4.14
C GLY A 453 0.53 30.65 3.59
N ARG A 454 0.53 31.93 3.95
CA ARG A 454 -0.40 32.98 3.55
C ARG A 454 0.35 34.12 2.84
N ALA A 455 -0.39 35.10 2.33
CA ALA A 455 0.16 36.32 1.73
C ALA A 455 1.19 37.00 2.65
N GLY A 456 2.25 37.57 2.06
CA GLY A 456 3.34 38.22 2.78
C GLY A 456 4.37 37.25 3.40
N ASN A 457 4.48 36.02 2.89
CA ASN A 457 5.39 34.99 3.39
C ASN A 457 5.21 34.66 4.88
N LYS A 458 3.95 34.50 5.31
CA LYS A 458 3.57 34.26 6.71
C LYS A 458 2.96 32.88 6.92
N LEU A 459 3.21 32.25 8.06
CA LEU A 459 2.51 31.04 8.52
C LEU A 459 1.22 31.39 9.24
N ASP A 460 1.24 32.50 9.97
CA ASP A 460 0.25 32.95 10.95
C ASP A 460 -0.07 31.85 11.97
N PRO A 461 0.94 31.37 12.73
CA PRO A 461 0.86 30.11 13.47
C PRO A 461 -0.18 30.14 14.60
N LYS A 462 -0.40 31.31 15.21
CA LYS A 462 -1.32 31.52 16.33
C LYS A 462 -2.75 31.85 15.90
N ALA A 463 -3.00 32.05 14.61
CA ALA A 463 -4.36 32.33 14.14
C ALA A 463 -5.25 31.09 14.23
N ASN A 464 -6.49 31.30 14.66
CA ASN A 464 -7.53 30.27 14.66
C ASN A 464 -7.93 29.92 13.24
N ALA A 465 -7.85 28.64 12.89
CA ALA A 465 -8.14 28.14 11.56
C ALA A 465 -9.65 28.20 11.24
N SER A 466 -9.96 28.50 9.99
CA SER A 466 -11.30 28.31 9.43
C SER A 466 -11.55 26.83 9.12
N ARG A 467 -12.83 26.44 8.96
CA ARG A 467 -13.25 25.10 8.53
C ARG A 467 -12.66 24.74 7.17
N ALA A 468 -12.60 25.70 6.23
CA ALA A 468 -11.97 25.51 4.94
C ALA A 468 -10.46 25.24 5.05
N GLU A 469 -9.73 26.00 5.88
CA GLU A 469 -8.30 25.78 6.08
C GLU A 469 -8.00 24.43 6.72
N ALA A 470 -8.77 24.06 7.75
CA ALA A 470 -8.64 22.76 8.40
C ALA A 470 -8.91 21.60 7.43
N ALA A 471 -9.97 21.72 6.60
CA ALA A 471 -10.30 20.74 5.57
C ALA A 471 -9.19 20.62 4.53
N VAL A 472 -8.64 21.73 4.02
CA VAL A 472 -7.59 21.69 3.01
C VAL A 472 -6.28 21.11 3.55
N MET A 473 -5.90 21.46 4.78
CA MET A 473 -4.71 20.88 5.41
C MET A 473 -4.89 19.36 5.60
N LEU A 474 -6.07 18.91 6.05
CA LEU A 474 -6.38 17.49 6.20
C LEU A 474 -6.39 16.76 4.84
N TYR A 475 -7.04 17.33 3.82
CA TYR A 475 -7.04 16.78 2.47
C TYR A 475 -5.62 16.57 1.95
N ARG A 476 -4.76 17.59 2.05
CA ARG A 476 -3.37 17.50 1.58
C ARG A 476 -2.59 16.43 2.35
N ALA A 477 -2.85 16.26 3.63
CA ALA A 477 -2.22 15.20 4.41
C ALA A 477 -2.65 13.80 3.92
N LEU A 478 -3.96 13.59 3.71
CA LEU A 478 -4.50 12.33 3.20
C LEU A 478 -3.96 12.02 1.80
N ASP A 479 -3.89 13.02 0.92
CA ASP A 479 -3.28 12.90 -0.41
C ASP A 479 -1.81 12.46 -0.32
N LYS A 480 -1.02 13.06 0.60
CA LYS A 480 0.38 12.67 0.82
C LYS A 480 0.55 11.28 1.42
N MET A 481 -0.44 10.78 2.13
CA MET A 481 -0.47 9.42 2.68
C MET A 481 -1.04 8.39 1.69
N ASN A 482 -1.38 8.81 0.46
CA ASN A 482 -2.07 8.00 -0.54
C ASN A 482 -3.36 7.37 0.01
N GLU A 483 -4.19 8.18 0.67
CA GLU A 483 -5.50 7.75 1.22
C GLU A 483 -6.66 7.99 0.22
N PHE A 484 -6.36 8.29 -1.05
CA PHE A 484 -7.32 8.48 -2.15
C PHE A 484 -7.06 7.49 -3.29
#